data_AF-A0A4R5A6H3-F1
#
_entry.id   AF-A0A4R5A6H3-F1
#
_cell.length_a   1.000
_cell.length_b   1.000
_cell.length_c   1.000
_cell.angle_alpha   90.00
_cell.angle_beta   90.00
_cell.angle_gamma   90.00
#
_symmetry.space_group_name_H-M   'P 1'
#
loop_
_entity.id
_entity.type
_entity.pdbx_description
1 polymer ?
#
loop_
_entity_poly.entity_id
_entity_poly.type
_entity_poly.pdbx_seq_one_letter_code
_entity_poly.pdbx_strand_id
1 'polypeptide(L)'
;MIRWRKGTVEGIRREWPGAVELNVAIEGEGTHRALAYPRLVGRPEPGDTVLLNTTALAMGLGTGGYAIVVAVPDRLPPDPSGPGHLVKARYTPLQATVLGADEQDSPHH
;
A
#
# COMPACT_ATOMS: atom_id res chain seq x y z
N MET A 1 18.59 -0.13 -0.60
CA MET A 1 18.17 -1.45 -0.07
C MET A 1 16.89 -1.27 0.73
N ILE A 2 15.90 -2.17 0.63
CA ILE A 2 14.62 -2.06 1.35
C ILE A 2 14.67 -2.87 2.66
N ARG A 3 14.26 -2.27 3.79
CA ARG A 3 14.05 -2.95 5.07
C ARG A 3 12.62 -3.51 5.15
N TRP A 4 12.50 -4.80 4.85
CA TRP A 4 11.23 -5.53 4.88
C TRP A 4 10.84 -5.99 6.28
N ARG A 5 9.54 -5.94 6.59
CA ARG A 5 8.95 -6.58 7.77
C ARG A 5 7.69 -7.33 7.41
N LYS A 6 7.44 -8.40 8.14
CA LYS A 6 6.12 -9.05 8.23
C LYS A 6 5.42 -8.48 9.47
N GLY A 7 4.13 -8.24 9.38
CA GLY A 7 3.33 -7.83 10.53
C GLY A 7 1.90 -8.31 10.42
N THR A 8 1.16 -8.20 11.53
CA THR A 8 -0.25 -8.54 11.63
C THR A 8 -1.07 -7.28 11.87
N VAL A 9 -2.09 -7.04 11.06
CA VAL A 9 -3.00 -5.91 11.25
C VAL A 9 -3.80 -6.11 12.54
N GLU A 10 -3.66 -5.19 13.49
CA GLU A 10 -4.43 -5.23 14.74
C GLU A 10 -5.74 -4.45 14.63
N GLY A 11 -5.77 -3.41 13.80
CA GLY A 11 -6.95 -2.56 13.67
C GLY A 11 -6.79 -1.45 12.63
N ILE A 12 -7.93 -0.97 12.11
CA ILE A 12 -8.00 0.24 11.27
C ILE A 12 -8.09 1.46 12.19
N ARG A 13 -7.26 2.47 11.93
CA ARG A 13 -7.25 3.74 12.68
C ARG A 13 -8.12 4.80 12.00
N ARG A 14 -7.84 5.06 10.73
CA ARG A 14 -8.41 6.15 9.94
C ARG A 14 -8.45 5.75 8.47
N GLU A 15 -9.42 6.29 7.75
CA GLU A 15 -9.55 6.09 6.31
C GLU A 15 -9.84 7.44 5.64
N TRP A 16 -9.22 7.67 4.50
CA TRP A 16 -9.48 8.82 3.63
C TRP A 16 -9.40 8.38 2.17
N PRO A 17 -9.87 9.20 1.21
CA PRO A 17 -9.91 8.79 -0.18
C PRO A 17 -8.55 8.25 -0.67
N GLY A 18 -8.51 6.95 -0.97
CA GLY A 18 -7.35 6.25 -1.51
C GLY A 18 -6.37 5.64 -0.49
N ALA A 19 -6.54 5.83 0.82
CA ALA A 19 -5.62 5.26 1.80
C ALA A 19 -6.27 4.87 3.14
N VAL A 20 -5.67 3.88 3.79
CA VAL A 20 -6.10 3.36 5.10
C VAL A 20 -4.91 3.36 6.06
N GLU A 21 -5.07 4.04 7.20
CA GLU A 21 -4.12 4.02 8.31
C GLU A 21 -4.45 2.86 9.24
N LEU A 22 -3.44 2.07 9.61
CA LEU A 22 -3.56 0.84 10.37
C LEU A 22 -2.68 0.88 11.62
N ASN A 23 -3.06 0.11 12.64
CA ASN A 23 -2.12 -0.41 13.64
C ASN A 23 -1.66 -1.80 13.16
N VAL A 24 -0.36 -2.02 13.08
CA VAL A 24 0.23 -3.30 12.68
C VAL A 24 1.26 -3.73 13.72
N ALA A 25 1.08 -4.91 14.28
CA ALA A 25 2.07 -5.56 15.14
C ALA A 25 3.20 -6.13 14.28
N ILE A 26 4.43 -5.71 14.56
CA ILE A 26 5.64 -6.27 13.95
C ILE A 26 6.38 -7.05 15.04
N GLU A 27 6.69 -8.32 14.76
CA GLU A 27 7.40 -9.18 15.71
C GLU A 27 8.74 -8.55 16.13
N GLY A 28 8.95 -8.44 17.44
CA GLY A 28 10.15 -7.85 18.03
C GLY A 28 10.26 -6.31 17.92
N GLU A 29 9.35 -5.63 17.23
CA GLU A 29 9.34 -4.16 17.10
C GLU A 29 8.09 -3.50 17.70
N GLY A 30 7.04 -4.29 17.99
CA GLY A 30 5.80 -3.83 18.62
C GLY A 30 4.79 -3.28 17.61
N THR A 31 3.81 -2.53 18.09
CA THR A 31 2.76 -1.94 17.25
C THR A 31 3.25 -0.67 16.58
N HIS A 32 3.16 -0.62 15.25
CA HIS A 32 3.48 0.55 14.45
C HIS A 32 2.26 1.05 13.68
N ARG A 33 2.26 2.35 13.37
CA ARG A 33 1.34 2.90 12.38
C ARG A 33 1.80 2.46 11.00
N ALA A 34 0.87 1.93 10.22
CA ALA A 34 1.12 1.57 8.83
C ALA A 34 0.13 2.30 7.90
N LEU A 35 0.53 2.46 6.66
CA LEU A 35 -0.30 3.07 5.62
C LEU A 35 -0.43 2.12 4.43
N ALA A 36 -1.67 1.79 4.08
CA ALA A 36 -2.00 1.02 2.89
C ALA A 36 -2.68 1.90 1.86
N TYR A 37 -2.41 1.62 0.58
CA TYR A 37 -3.14 2.19 -0.55
C TYR A 37 -3.99 1.08 -1.17
N PRO A 38 -5.29 0.98 -0.84
CA PRO A 38 -6.09 -0.21 -1.18
C PRO A 38 -6.13 -0.55 -2.67
N ARG A 39 -6.05 0.46 -3.55
CA ARG A 39 -5.98 0.25 -5.01
C ARG A 39 -4.69 -0.42 -5.48
N LEU A 40 -3.62 -0.38 -4.68
CA LEU A 40 -2.33 -0.97 -5.02
C LEU A 40 -2.12 -2.34 -4.35
N VAL A 41 -2.61 -2.50 -3.11
CA VAL A 41 -2.23 -3.65 -2.26
C VAL A 41 -3.42 -4.46 -1.75
N GLY A 42 -4.64 -4.11 -2.13
CA GLY A 42 -5.87 -4.58 -1.48
C GLY A 42 -6.15 -3.85 -0.17
N ARG A 43 -7.35 -4.03 0.37
CA ARG A 43 -7.76 -3.42 1.65
C ARG A 43 -7.39 -4.38 2.80
N PRO A 44 -6.42 -4.04 3.67
CA PRO A 44 -6.08 -4.90 4.79
C PRO A 44 -7.19 -4.86 5.85
N GLU A 45 -7.43 -5.99 6.49
CA GLU A 45 -8.39 -6.18 7.58
C GLU A 45 -7.68 -6.66 8.85
N PRO A 46 -8.24 -6.42 10.05
CA PRO A 46 -7.70 -6.99 11.28
C PRO A 46 -7.49 -8.50 11.18
N GLY A 47 -6.33 -8.97 11.64
CA GLY A 47 -5.90 -10.37 11.51
C GLY A 47 -5.08 -10.66 10.25
N ASP A 48 -5.08 -9.78 9.24
CA ASP A 48 -4.26 -9.98 8.05
C ASP A 48 -2.77 -9.94 8.35
N THR A 49 -2.05 -10.86 7.71
CA THR A 49 -0.62 -10.68 7.49
C THR A 49 -0.38 -9.61 6.44
N VAL A 50 0.58 -8.72 6.68
CA VAL A 50 1.04 -7.72 5.72
C VAL A 50 2.56 -7.73 5.59
N LEU A 51 3.05 -7.43 4.39
CA LEU A 51 4.45 -7.10 4.15
C LEU A 51 4.63 -5.58 4.12
N LEU A 52 5.65 -5.11 4.81
CA LEU A 52 5.90 -3.70 5.07
C LEU A 52 7.28 -3.27 4.56
N ASN A 53 7.35 -2.08 3.98
CA ASN A 53 8.59 -1.33 3.81
C ASN A 53 8.75 -0.37 5.00
N THR A 54 9.74 -0.66 5.85
CA THR A 54 10.06 0.12 7.05
C THR A 54 11.31 0.98 6.91
N THR A 55 11.88 1.10 5.70
CA THR A 55 13.19 1.72 5.48
C THR A 55 13.24 3.15 5.99
N ALA A 56 12.34 4.00 5.49
CA ALA A 56 12.29 5.41 5.88
C ALA A 56 11.85 5.61 7.34
N LEU A 57 11.00 4.71 7.86
CA LEU A 57 10.60 4.70 9.26
C LEU A 57 11.79 4.44 10.18
N ALA A 58 12.53 3.36 9.93
CA ALA A 58 13.69 2.97 10.75
C ALA A 58 14.84 3.99 10.67
N MET A 59 14.95 4.71 9.55
CA MET A 59 15.96 5.77 9.35
C MET A 59 15.48 7.17 9.78
N GLY A 60 14.23 7.32 10.24
CA GLY A 60 13.70 8.62 10.67
C GLY A 60 13.59 9.67 9.55
N LEU A 61 13.38 9.26 8.28
CA LEU A 61 13.43 10.15 7.11
C LEU A 61 12.13 10.94 6.85
N GLY A 62 11.24 11.07 7.85
CA GLY A 62 10.08 11.96 7.74
C GLY A 62 8.89 11.46 6.90
N THR A 63 8.69 10.15 6.72
CA THR A 63 7.52 9.59 6.00
C THR A 63 6.23 9.56 6.85
N GLY A 64 6.02 10.57 7.70
CA GLY A 64 4.86 10.64 8.61
C GLY A 64 4.87 9.63 9.76
N GLY A 65 5.95 8.84 9.90
CA GLY A 65 6.07 7.78 10.91
C GLY A 65 5.30 6.50 10.53
N TYR A 66 5.12 6.24 9.24
CA TYR A 66 4.43 5.05 8.74
C TYR A 66 5.38 3.96 8.25
N ALA A 67 5.05 2.71 8.56
CA ALA A 67 5.45 1.55 7.77
C ALA A 67 4.54 1.46 6.53
N ILE A 68 5.11 1.38 5.32
CA ILE A 68 4.30 1.34 4.10
C ILE A 68 3.91 -0.11 3.79
N VAL A 69 2.62 -0.39 3.69
CA VAL A 69 2.13 -1.71 3.25
C VAL A 69 2.46 -1.91 1.78
N VAL A 70 3.10 -3.02 1.48
CA VAL A 70 3.49 -3.42 0.12
C VAL A 70 2.58 -4.54 -0.39
N ALA A 71 2.14 -5.44 0.47
CA ALA A 71 1.24 -6.53 0.08
C ALA A 71 0.45 -7.08 1.27
N VAL A 72 -0.73 -7.63 0.98
CA VAL A 72 -1.52 -8.52 1.85
C VAL A 72 -1.44 -9.93 1.24
N PRO A 73 -0.37 -10.71 1.51
CA PRO A 73 -0.02 -11.89 0.72
C PRO A 73 -1.10 -12.98 0.70
N ASP A 74 -1.87 -13.11 1.78
CA ASP A 74 -2.87 -14.16 1.94
C ASP A 74 -4.27 -13.74 1.44
N ARG A 75 -4.41 -12.50 0.95
CA ARG A 75 -5.67 -11.90 0.51
C ARG A 75 -5.44 -10.87 -0.59
N LEU A 76 -5.09 -11.35 -1.77
CA LEU A 76 -4.83 -10.50 -2.93
C LEU A 76 -6.10 -9.77 -3.38
N PRO A 77 -5.99 -8.50 -3.84
CA PRO A 77 -7.10 -7.84 -4.51
C PRO A 77 -7.47 -8.56 -5.82
N PRO A 78 -8.70 -8.39 -6.32
CA PRO A 78 -9.05 -8.84 -7.66
C PRO A 78 -8.23 -8.10 -8.72
N ASP A 79 -8.07 -8.71 -9.89
CA ASP A 79 -7.42 -8.07 -11.02
C ASP A 79 -8.16 -6.77 -11.41
N PRO A 80 -7.42 -5.69 -11.73
CA PRO A 80 -8.03 -4.44 -12.13
C PRO A 80 -8.77 -4.60 -13.47
N SER A 81 -9.97 -4.07 -13.55
CA SER A 81 -10.77 -3.99 -14.77
C SER A 81 -11.01 -2.52 -15.16
N GLY A 82 -11.06 -2.23 -16.45
CA GLY A 82 -11.38 -0.90 -16.96
C GLY A 82 -10.31 -0.36 -17.92
N PRO A 83 -10.55 0.84 -18.48
CA PRO A 83 -9.63 1.46 -19.41
C PRO A 83 -8.38 2.01 -18.70
N GLY A 84 -7.35 2.35 -19.47
CA GLY A 84 -6.09 2.88 -18.96
C GLY A 84 -4.93 1.92 -19.20
N HIS A 85 -3.96 2.35 -19.99
CA HIS A 85 -2.75 1.58 -20.29
C HIS A 85 -1.46 2.28 -19.83
N LEU A 86 -1.54 3.49 -19.29
CA LEU A 86 -0.39 4.17 -18.72
C LEU A 86 0.04 3.51 -17.40
N VAL A 87 1.33 3.21 -17.29
CA VAL A 87 1.92 2.59 -16.09
C VAL A 87 2.60 3.64 -15.21
N LYS A 88 2.17 3.76 -13.95
CA LYS A 88 2.85 4.51 -12.88
C LYS A 88 3.80 3.60 -12.11
N ALA A 89 4.86 4.21 -11.55
CA ALA A 89 5.95 3.51 -10.87
C ALA A 89 6.58 2.38 -11.72
N ARG A 90 6.70 2.64 -13.03
CA ARG A 90 7.28 1.70 -14.01
C ARG A 90 8.68 1.26 -13.56
N TYR A 91 9.01 0.00 -13.76
CA TYR A 91 10.27 -0.64 -13.33
C TYR A 91 10.44 -0.81 -11.81
N THR A 92 9.40 -0.53 -11.01
CA THR A 92 9.37 -0.89 -9.60
C THR A 92 8.46 -2.12 -9.40
N PRO A 93 8.62 -2.87 -8.28
CA PRO A 93 7.73 -4.00 -7.97
C PRO A 93 6.25 -3.63 -7.76
N LEU A 94 5.90 -2.35 -7.60
CA LEU A 94 4.53 -1.86 -7.38
C LEU A 94 4.05 -0.99 -8.55
N GLN A 95 4.22 -1.48 -9.78
CA GLN A 95 3.72 -0.82 -10.98
C GLN A 95 2.21 -0.99 -11.13
N ALA A 96 1.50 0.08 -11.49
CA ALA A 96 0.05 0.08 -11.63
C ALA A 96 -0.40 0.81 -12.90
N THR A 97 -1.43 0.29 -13.57
CA THR A 97 -2.09 0.98 -14.68
C THR A 97 -3.01 2.08 -14.16
N VAL A 98 -3.09 3.17 -14.91
CA VAL A 98 -4.00 4.30 -14.68
C VAL A 98 -4.56 4.78 -16.00
N LEU A 99 -5.75 5.39 -15.97
CA LEU A 99 -6.30 6.11 -17.11
C LEU A 99 -5.69 7.52 -17.15
N GLY A 100 -4.88 7.80 -18.17
CA GLY A 100 -4.37 9.13 -18.47
C GLY A 100 -5.47 10.07 -18.92
N ALA A 101 -5.34 11.37 -18.60
CA ALA A 101 -6.31 12.38 -19.05
C ALA A 101 -6.37 12.50 -20.58
N ASP A 102 -5.27 12.19 -21.25
CA ASP A 102 -5.03 12.22 -22.68
C ASP A 102 -5.34 10.88 -23.40
N GLU A 103 -5.71 9.82 -22.68
CA GLU A 103 -6.10 8.55 -23.31
C GLU A 103 -7.48 8.66 -23.97
N GLN A 104 -7.73 7.95 -25.08
CA GLN A 104 -9.00 8.04 -25.84
C GLN A 104 -10.23 7.69 -25.00
N ASP A 105 -10.08 6.81 -24.01
CA ASP A 105 -11.16 6.39 -23.10
C ASP A 105 -11.37 7.37 -21.92
N SER A 106 -10.63 8.47 -21.86
CA SER A 106 -10.74 9.50 -20.83
C SER A 106 -11.92 10.44 -21.08
N PRO A 107 -12.71 10.82 -20.05
CA PRO A 107 -13.75 11.84 -20.17
C PRO A 107 -13.18 13.26 -20.40
N HIS A 108 -11.86 13.43 -20.38
CA HIS A 108 -11.16 14.70 -20.53
C HIS A 108 -10.32 14.80 -21.81
N HIS A 109 -10.36 13.78 -22.67
CA HIS A 109 -9.65 13.75 -23.95
C HIS A 109 -10.22 14.77 -24.94
#